data_AF-A0A2N1VTY8-F1
#
_entry.id   AF-A0A2N1VTY8-F1
#
_cell.length_a   1.000
_cell.length_b   1.000
_cell.length_c   1.000
_cell.angle_alpha   90.00
_cell.angle_beta   90.00
_cell.angle_gamma   90.00
#
_symmetry.space_group_name_H-M   'P 1'
#
loop_
_entity.id
_entity.type
_entity.pdbx_description
1 polymer ?
#
loop_
_entity_poly.entity_id
_entity_poly.type
_entity_poly.pdbx_seq_one_letter_code
_entity_poly.pdbx_strand_id
1 'polypeptide(L)'
;MFLGGLEQIFIKTGFWLKMKDMNIKERALIIFASILLIGVFFFPIWRIDLNAPQYPEGIGLRIWVNKITGANDFDLQNINKLNHYIGMKKI
;
A
#
# COMPACT_ATOMS: atom_id res chain seq x y z
N MET A 1 -36.25 -5.93 8.49
CA MET A 1 -36.56 -6.65 7.23
C MET A 1 -35.55 -6.27 6.12
N PHE A 2 -34.24 -6.43 6.34
CA PHE A 2 -33.21 -6.08 5.33
C PHE A 2 -32.01 -7.06 5.27
N LEU A 3 -31.98 -8.11 6.10
CA LEU A 3 -30.85 -9.06 6.16
C LEU A 3 -30.91 -10.17 5.09
N GLY A 4 -32.09 -10.45 4.51
CA GLY A 4 -32.25 -11.57 3.56
C GLY A 4 -31.62 -11.34 2.18
N GLY A 5 -31.37 -10.09 1.77
CA GLY A 5 -30.88 -9.80 0.41
C GLY A 5 -29.43 -10.23 0.18
N LEU A 6 -28.56 -10.00 1.16
CA LEU A 6 -27.13 -10.33 1.05
C LEU A 6 -26.91 -11.85 1.11
N GLU A 7 -27.56 -12.55 2.03
CA GLU A 7 -27.45 -14.00 2.13
C GLU A 7 -27.84 -14.70 0.82
N GLN A 8 -28.91 -14.24 0.18
CA GLN A 8 -29.37 -14.79 -1.11
C GLN A 8 -28.36 -14.57 -2.24
N ILE A 9 -27.62 -13.44 -2.23
CA ILE A 9 -26.54 -13.18 -3.20
C ILE A 9 -25.35 -14.13 -2.97
N PHE A 10 -24.97 -14.36 -1.71
CA PHE A 10 -23.88 -15.27 -1.38
C PHE A 10 -24.22 -16.75 -1.64
N ILE A 11 -25.48 -17.14 -1.50
CA ILE A 11 -25.96 -18.48 -1.87
C ILE A 11 -25.96 -18.65 -3.40
N LYS A 12 -26.48 -17.67 -4.15
CA LYS A 12 -26.51 -17.71 -5.63
C LYS A 12 -25.13 -17.74 -6.26
N THR A 13 -24.14 -17.08 -5.66
CA THR A 13 -22.75 -17.08 -6.14
C THR A 13 -21.99 -18.36 -5.75
N GLY A 14 -22.61 -19.28 -5.00
CA GLY A 14 -21.97 -20.51 -4.53
C GLY A 14 -20.82 -20.27 -3.55
N PHE A 15 -20.67 -19.04 -3.05
CA PHE A 15 -19.55 -18.64 -2.21
C PHE A 15 -19.45 -19.49 -0.94
N TRP A 16 -20.58 -19.75 -0.29
CA TRP A 16 -20.64 -20.60 0.91
C TRP A 16 -20.26 -22.06 0.65
N LEU A 17 -20.68 -22.60 -0.50
CA LEU A 17 -20.33 -23.97 -0.91
C LEU A 17 -18.83 -24.08 -1.17
N LYS A 18 -18.27 -23.11 -1.91
CA LYS A 18 -16.83 -23.01 -2.15
C LYS A 18 -16.04 -22.96 -0.83
N MET A 19 -16.50 -22.17 0.15
CA MET A 19 -15.83 -22.03 1.45
C MET A 19 -15.87 -23.32 2.29
N LYS A 20 -16.96 -24.10 2.18
CA LYS A 20 -17.14 -25.36 2.90
C LYS A 20 -16.15 -26.43 2.43
N ASP A 21 -15.81 -26.45 1.15
CA ASP A 21 -14.93 -27.46 0.55
C ASP A 21 -13.44 -27.10 0.62
N MET A 22 -13.07 -25.93 1.15
CA MET A 22 -11.66 -25.51 1.23
C MET A 22 -10.86 -26.28 2.27
N ASN A 23 -9.64 -26.67 1.90
CA ASN A 23 -8.68 -27.30 2.81
C ASN A 23 -8.00 -26.25 3.72
N ILE A 24 -7.44 -26.68 4.85
CA ILE A 24 -6.76 -25.81 5.83
C ILE A 24 -5.62 -24.99 5.21
N LYS A 25 -4.93 -25.55 4.20
CA LYS A 25 -3.87 -24.86 3.46
C LYS A 25 -4.38 -23.65 2.68
N GLU A 26 -5.50 -23.79 1.99
CA GLU A 26 -6.12 -22.72 1.21
C GLU A 26 -6.62 -21.60 2.13
N ARG A 27 -7.27 -21.98 3.23
CA ARG A 27 -7.69 -21.03 4.29
C ARG A 27 -6.50 -20.28 4.88
N ALA A 28 -5.40 -20.97 5.17
CA ALA A 28 -4.18 -20.36 5.68
C ALA A 28 -3.58 -19.37 4.67
N LEU A 29 -3.55 -19.70 3.37
CA LEU A 29 -3.07 -18.79 2.33
C LEU A 29 -3.91 -17.53 2.22
N ILE A 30 -5.24 -17.64 2.31
CA ILE A 30 -6.14 -16.47 2.27
C ILE A 30 -5.90 -15.57 3.49
N ILE A 31 -5.79 -16.15 4.68
CA ILE A 31 -5.50 -15.40 5.92
C ILE A 31 -4.14 -14.71 5.80
N PHE A 32 -3.12 -15.43 5.34
CA PHE A 32 -1.79 -14.90 5.14
C PHE A 32 -1.77 -13.74 4.13
N ALA A 33 -2.43 -13.90 2.98
CA ALA A 33 -2.58 -12.84 1.98
C ALA A 33 -3.29 -11.61 2.55
N SER A 34 -4.32 -11.82 3.37
CA SER A 34 -5.05 -10.74 4.05
C SER A 34 -4.15 -9.99 5.03
N ILE A 35 -3.32 -10.70 5.79
CA ILE A 35 -2.32 -10.10 6.69
C ILE A 35 -1.28 -9.31 5.90
N LEU A 36 -0.79 -9.84 4.78
CA LEU A 36 0.15 -9.11 3.92
C LEU A 36 -0.45 -7.80 3.39
N LEU A 37 -1.72 -7.81 2.99
CA LEU A 37 -2.43 -6.60 2.56
C LEU A 37 -2.53 -5.56 3.68
N ILE A 38 -2.79 -6.00 4.91
CA ILE A 38 -2.75 -5.10 6.09
C ILE A 38 -1.32 -4.58 6.30
N GLY A 39 -0.30 -5.43 6.11
CA GLY A 39 1.11 -5.08 6.22
C GLY A 39 1.53 -3.92 5.32
N VAL A 40 0.93 -3.76 4.14
CA VAL A 40 1.21 -2.67 3.19
C VAL A 40 0.97 -1.27 3.79
N PHE A 41 0.17 -1.13 4.86
CA PHE A 41 -0.01 0.15 5.56
C PHE A 41 1.15 0.49 6.52
N PHE A 42 1.96 -0.50 6.89
CA PHE A 42 3.06 -0.37 7.86
C PHE A 42 4.45 -0.38 7.22
N PHE A 43 4.55 -0.74 5.95
CA PHE A 43 5.80 -0.76 5.21
C PHE A 43 5.69 0.09 3.94
N PRO A 44 6.76 0.80 3.54
CA PRO A 44 6.76 1.50 2.26
C PRO A 44 6.69 0.50 1.10
N ILE A 45 5.86 0.80 0.12
CA ILE A 45 5.70 -0.01 -1.10
C ILE A 45 6.83 0.25 -2.11
N TRP A 46 7.45 1.43 -2.03
CA TRP A 46 8.53 1.83 -2.93
C TRP A 46 9.50 2.79 -2.27
N ARG A 47 10.76 2.78 -2.73
CA ARG A 47 11.79 3.74 -2.34
C ARG A 47 12.44 4.34 -3.58
N ILE A 48 12.64 5.65 -3.55
CA ILE A 48 13.36 6.39 -4.59
C ILE A 48 14.57 7.03 -3.92
N ASP A 49 15.75 6.81 -4.50
CA ASP A 49 17.00 7.43 -4.08
C ASP A 49 17.54 8.29 -5.22
N LEU A 50 17.90 9.53 -4.90
CA LEU A 50 18.41 10.53 -5.82
C LEU A 50 19.81 10.93 -5.38
N ASN A 51 20.77 10.64 -6.25
CA ASN A 51 22.16 11.04 -6.07
C ASN A 51 22.47 12.19 -7.01
N ALA A 52 22.94 13.30 -6.46
CA ALA A 52 23.32 14.48 -7.24
C ALA A 52 24.51 15.18 -6.57
N PRO A 53 25.39 15.86 -7.33
CA PRO A 53 26.52 16.60 -6.74
C PRO A 53 26.10 17.64 -5.70
N GLN A 54 24.89 18.19 -5.81
CA GLN A 54 24.33 19.20 -4.91
C GLN A 54 23.83 18.60 -3.58
N TYR A 55 23.62 17.28 -3.53
CA TYR A 55 23.25 16.53 -2.32
C TYR A 55 24.24 15.39 -2.13
N PRO A 56 25.43 15.66 -1.56
CA PRO A 56 26.49 14.66 -1.41
C PRO A 56 26.06 13.42 -0.61
N GLU A 57 25.17 13.63 0.37
CA GLU A 57 24.58 12.59 1.21
C GLU A 57 23.45 11.80 0.51
N GLY A 58 23.06 12.23 -0.70
CA GLY A 58 21.84 11.80 -1.38
C GLY A 58 20.56 12.31 -0.73
N ILE A 59 19.44 12.23 -1.45
CA ILE A 59 18.09 12.46 -0.91
C ILE A 59 17.17 11.35 -1.38
N GLY A 60 16.15 11.01 -0.59
CA GLY A 60 15.22 9.96 -0.99
C GLY A 60 13.79 10.15 -0.52
N LEU A 61 12.91 9.35 -1.11
CA LEU A 61 11.50 9.24 -0.72
C LEU A 61 11.14 7.78 -0.43
N ARG A 62 10.24 7.61 0.54
CA ARG A 62 9.51 6.38 0.76
C ARG A 62 8.06 6.62 0.36
N ILE A 63 7.57 5.80 -0.56
CA ILE A 63 6.17 5.81 -1.00
C ILE A 63 5.43 4.76 -0.19
N TRP A 64 4.35 5.17 0.45
CA TRP A 64 3.46 4.32 1.23
C TRP A 64 2.10 4.28 0.52
N VAL A 65 1.25 3.33 0.90
CA VAL A 65 -0.09 3.22 0.31
C VAL A 65 -0.95 4.47 0.53
N ASN A 66 -0.70 5.23 1.61
CA ASN A 66 -1.52 6.37 2.03
C ASN A 66 -0.74 7.68 2.19
N LYS A 67 0.59 7.68 1.99
CA LYS A 67 1.43 8.87 2.20
C LYS A 67 2.75 8.76 1.47
N ILE A 68 3.46 9.88 1.37
CA ILE A 68 4.85 9.93 0.93
C ILE A 68 5.67 10.58 2.05
N THR A 69 6.84 10.02 2.37
CA THR A 69 7.74 10.55 3.39
C THR A 69 9.16 10.66 2.84
N GLY A 70 10.00 11.48 3.47
CA GLY A 70 11.45 11.47 3.22
C GLY A 70 12.09 10.12 3.59
N ALA A 71 13.20 9.78 2.94
CA ALA A 71 14.04 8.66 3.36
C ALA A 71 14.83 9.04 4.63
N ASN A 72 15.33 10.27 4.67
CA ASN A 72 15.95 10.91 5.82
C ASN A 72 15.20 12.17 6.24
N ASP A 73 15.65 12.78 7.35
CA ASP A 73 15.15 14.07 7.79
C ASP A 73 15.36 15.13 6.71
N PHE A 74 14.36 15.99 6.53
CA PHE A 74 14.33 17.07 5.55
C PHE A 74 14.29 16.70 4.06
N ASP A 75 14.42 15.43 3.68
CA ASP A 75 14.40 15.00 2.26
C ASP A 75 13.13 15.43 1.52
N LEU A 76 11.96 15.25 2.13
CA LEU A 76 10.69 15.63 1.53
C LEU A 76 10.62 17.15 1.27
N GLN A 77 11.17 17.97 2.17
CA GLN A 77 11.20 19.42 1.98
C GLN A 77 12.21 19.83 0.92
N ASN A 78 13.37 19.17 0.86
CA ASN A 78 14.37 19.40 -0.17
C ASN A 78 13.82 19.05 -1.56
N ILE A 79 13.12 17.92 -1.68
CA ILE A 79 12.43 17.54 -2.92
C ILE A 79 11.32 18.52 -3.27
N ASN A 80 10.55 19.02 -2.29
CA ASN A 80 9.55 20.04 -2.55
C ASN A 80 10.14 21.39 -3.01
N LYS A 81 11.35 21.73 -2.56
CA LYS A 81 12.10 22.89 -3.10
C LYS A 81 12.54 22.63 -4.53
N LEU A 82 13.10 21.44 -4.82
CA LEU A 82 13.50 21.06 -6.17
C LEU A 82 12.31 21.10 -7.13
N ASN A 83 11.18 20.50 -6.74
CA ASN A 83 9.95 20.51 -7.51
C ASN A 83 9.54 21.95 -7.85
N HIS A 84 9.59 22.87 -6.88
CA HIS A 84 9.30 24.27 -7.14
C HIS A 84 10.21 24.89 -8.20
N TYR A 85 11.52 24.59 -8.19
CA TYR A 85 12.47 25.10 -9.19
C TYR A 85 12.26 24.54 -10.59
N ILE A 86 11.78 23.30 -10.71
CA ILE A 86 11.48 22.66 -12.00
C ILE A 86 10.00 22.75 -12.40
N GLY A 87 9.20 23.55 -11.69
CA GLY A 87 7.78 23.77 -11.98
C GLY A 87 6.87 22.57 -11.66
N MET A 88 7.32 21.59 -10.88
CA MET A 88 6.50 20.48 -10.40
C MET A 88 5.74 20.83 -9.12
N LYS A 89 4.63 20.12 -8.89
CA LYS A 89 3.80 20.25 -7.68
C LYS A 89 4.57 19.78 -6.43
N LYS A 90 4.30 20.43 -5.29
CA LYS A 90 4.69 19.91 -3.98
C LYS A 90 3.93 18.61 -3.66
N ILE A 91 4.66 17.70 -3.05
CA ILE A 91 4.24 16.40 -2.56
C ILE A 91 3.93 16.52 -1.07
#